data_AF-A0A4Y3UM08-F1
#
_entry.id   AF-A0A4Y3UM08-F1
#
_cell.length_a   1.000
_cell.length_b   1.000
_cell.length_c   1.000
_cell.angle_alpha   90.00
_cell.angle_beta   90.00
_cell.angle_gamma   90.00
#
_symmetry.space_group_name_H-M   'P 1'
#
loop_
_entity.id
_entity.type
_entity.pdbx_description
1 polymer ?
#
loop_
_entity_poly.entity_id
_entity_poly.type
_entity_poly.pdbx_seq_one_letter_code
_entity_poly.pdbx_strand_id
1 'polypeptide(L)'
;MPSNLFAGPHLWILLIVILLLFGAAKLPALAKSMGQSARIFKGEMKAMKDDDKTAGAEASTVDNAAATPPQTTAIQTPAVPTPVEPAPGAPDAKS
;
A
#
# COMPACT_ATOMS: atom_id res chain seq x y z
N MET A 1 -20.83 -29.91 -30.04
CA MET A 1 -21.26 -28.66 -29.38
C MET A 1 -20.04 -28.04 -28.71
N PRO A 2 -19.59 -26.84 -29.10
CA PRO A 2 -18.46 -26.21 -28.41
C PRO A 2 -18.82 -25.96 -26.95
N SER A 3 -18.09 -26.60 -26.06
CA SER A 3 -18.24 -26.44 -24.62
C SER A 3 -17.75 -25.05 -24.24
N ASN A 4 -18.68 -24.16 -23.91
CA ASN A 4 -18.41 -22.80 -23.44
C ASN A 4 -17.77 -22.83 -22.04
N LEU A 5 -16.53 -23.33 -21.93
CA LEU A 5 -15.74 -23.41 -20.69
C LEU A 5 -15.44 -22.04 -20.08
N PHE A 6 -15.55 -20.97 -20.88
CA PHE A 6 -15.14 -19.61 -20.50
C PHE A 6 -16.30 -18.61 -20.38
N ALA A 7 -17.56 -19.02 -20.58
CA ALA A 7 -18.71 -18.11 -20.65
C ALA A 7 -19.82 -18.39 -19.61
N GLY A 8 -19.51 -19.07 -18.50
CA GLY A 8 -20.49 -19.49 -17.49
C GLY A 8 -20.07 -19.26 -16.03
N PRO A 9 -20.85 -19.76 -15.04
CA PRO A 9 -20.65 -19.54 -13.60
C PRO A 9 -19.28 -19.98 -13.04
N HIS A 10 -18.43 -20.59 -13.87
CA HIS A 10 -17.10 -21.06 -13.52
C HIS A 10 -16.18 -19.91 -13.09
N LEU A 11 -16.32 -18.72 -13.70
CA LEU A 11 -15.57 -17.54 -13.27
C LEU A 11 -15.96 -17.09 -11.85
N TRP A 12 -17.25 -17.18 -11.51
CA TRP A 12 -17.74 -16.93 -10.16
C TRP A 12 -17.22 -17.96 -9.16
N ILE A 13 -17.19 -19.24 -9.53
CA ILE A 13 -16.64 -20.32 -8.70
C ILE A 13 -15.15 -20.08 -8.43
N LEU A 14 -14.35 -19.74 -9.44
CA LEU A 14 -12.92 -19.45 -9.27
C LEU A 14 -12.71 -18.21 -8.39
N LEU A 15 -13.52 -17.15 -8.59
CA LEU A 15 -13.48 -15.95 -7.75
C LEU A 15 -13.77 -16.28 -6.28
N ILE A 16 -14.80 -17.10 -6.01
CA ILE A 16 -15.15 -17.56 -4.67
C ILE A 16 -13.99 -18.34 -4.04
N VAL A 17 -13.37 -19.28 -4.76
CA VAL A 17 -12.22 -20.06 -4.26
C VAL A 17 -11.05 -19.15 -3.88
N ILE A 18 -10.73 -18.16 -4.72
CA ILE A 18 -9.67 -17.19 -4.44
C ILE A 18 -10.04 -16.33 -3.23
N LEU A 19 -11.31 -15.92 -3.10
CA LEU A 19 -11.79 -15.16 -1.95
C LEU A 19 -11.73 -15.97 -0.64
N LEU A 20 -11.94 -17.28 -0.70
CA LEU A 20 -11.78 -18.18 0.45
C LEU A 20 -10.31 -18.34 0.87
N LEU A 21 -9.39 -18.44 -0.10
CA LEU A 21 -7.95 -18.60 0.18
C LEU A 21 -7.30 -17.31 0.66
N PHE A 22 -7.57 -16.20 -0.03
CA PHE A 22 -6.91 -14.93 0.21
C PHE A 22 -7.71 -14.02 1.14
N GLY A 23 -9.04 -14.16 1.18
CA GLY A 23 -9.94 -13.28 1.93
C GLY A 23 -10.39 -12.06 1.10
N ALA A 24 -11.59 -11.55 1.40
CA ALA A 24 -12.18 -10.42 0.69
C ALA A 24 -11.38 -9.11 0.77
N ALA A 25 -10.62 -8.91 1.85
CA ALA A 25 -9.80 -7.72 2.04
C ALA A 25 -8.43 -7.77 1.32
N LYS A 26 -7.92 -8.96 0.96
CA LYS A 26 -6.58 -9.10 0.38
C LYS A 26 -6.56 -8.99 -1.14
N LEU A 27 -7.60 -9.43 -1.84
CA LEU A 27 -7.75 -9.19 -3.28
C LEU A 27 -7.67 -7.70 -3.67
N PRO A 28 -8.44 -6.78 -3.06
CA PRO A 28 -8.36 -5.36 -3.41
C PRO A 28 -7.02 -4.74 -3.02
N ALA A 29 -6.41 -5.17 -1.91
CA ALA A 29 -5.09 -4.69 -1.50
C ALA A 29 -3.99 -5.10 -2.50
N LEU A 30 -3.98 -6.36 -2.94
CA LEU A 30 -3.06 -6.87 -3.95
C LEU A 30 -3.28 -6.20 -5.31
N ALA A 31 -4.54 -6.05 -5.73
CA ALA A 31 -4.88 -5.35 -6.96
C ALA A 31 -4.44 -3.88 -6.95
N LYS A 32 -4.57 -3.18 -5.82
CA LYS A 32 -4.14 -1.78 -5.68
C LYS A 32 -2.61 -1.66 -5.79
N SER A 33 -1.86 -2.55 -5.15
CA SER A 33 -0.39 -2.58 -5.23
C SER A 33 0.12 -2.96 -6.61
N MET A 34 -0.41 -4.04 -7.22
CA MET A 34 -0.07 -4.41 -8.60
C MET A 34 -0.48 -3.35 -9.62
N GLY A 35 -1.63 -2.70 -9.42
CA GLY A 35 -2.12 -1.64 -10.30
C GLY A 35 -1.24 -0.40 -10.30
N GLN A 36 -0.66 -0.04 -9.16
CA GLN A 36 0.32 1.04 -9.07
C GLN A 36 1.60 0.71 -9.87
N SER A 37 2.17 -0.48 -9.68
CA SER A 37 3.36 -0.92 -10.45
C SER A 37 3.07 -0.99 -11.95
N ALA A 38 1.90 -1.52 -12.34
CA ALA A 38 1.49 -1.60 -13.75
C ALA A 38 1.25 -0.22 -14.37
N ARG A 39 0.76 0.77 -13.61
CA ARG A 39 0.58 2.16 -14.09
C ARG A 39 1.91 2.84 -14.36
N ILE A 40 2.88 2.68 -13.46
CA ILE A 40 4.23 3.22 -13.65
C ILE A 40 4.85 2.58 -14.89
N PHE A 41 4.83 1.24 -14.96
CA PHE A 41 5.31 0.47 -16.13
C PHE A 41 4.64 0.87 -17.44
N LYS A 42 3.32 1.08 -17.43
CA LYS A 42 2.58 1.53 -18.60
C LYS A 42 3.00 2.94 -19.01
N GLY A 43 3.24 3.84 -18.06
CA GLY A 43 3.66 5.22 -18.29
C GLY A 43 5.05 5.29 -18.91
N GLU A 44 6.03 4.60 -18.34
CA GLU A 44 7.39 4.53 -18.88
C GLU A 44 7.45 3.84 -20.25
N MET A 45 6.70 2.73 -20.43
CA MET A 45 6.60 2.04 -21.73
C MET A 45 5.88 2.89 -22.79
N LYS A 46 4.92 3.73 -22.38
CA LYS A 46 4.21 4.64 -23.28
C LYS A 46 5.09 5.83 -23.66
N ALA A 47 5.87 6.38 -22.73
CA ALA A 47 6.87 7.40 -23.02
C ALA A 47 7.89 6.90 -24.06
N MET A 48 8.42 5.69 -23.92
CA MET A 48 9.33 5.11 -24.93
C MET A 48 8.68 4.95 -26.31
N LYS A 49 7.40 4.61 -26.38
CA LYS A 49 6.66 4.44 -27.64
C LYS A 49 6.21 5.76 -28.26
N ASP A 50 5.97 6.79 -27.44
CA ASP A 50 5.55 8.11 -27.89
C ASP A 50 6.77 8.99 -28.24
N ASP A 51 7.96 8.73 -27.68
CA ASP A 51 9.22 9.41 -28.06
C ASP A 51 9.63 9.08 -29.51
N ASP A 52 9.27 7.90 -30.00
CA ASP A 52 9.37 7.52 -31.42
C ASP A 52 8.32 8.23 -32.31
N LYS A 53 7.28 8.88 -31.74
CA LYS A 53 6.09 9.34 -32.48
C LYS A 53 5.57 10.74 -32.13
N THR A 54 6.45 11.70 -31.82
CA THR A 54 6.14 13.14 -31.67
C THR A 54 5.82 13.58 -30.24
N ALA A 55 6.71 14.43 -29.71
CA ALA A 55 6.45 15.32 -28.59
C ALA A 55 5.15 16.11 -28.79
N GLY A 56 4.09 15.80 -28.03
CA GLY A 56 2.87 16.61 -28.02
C GLY A 56 1.62 15.86 -27.62
N ALA A 57 1.29 15.88 -26.32
CA ALA A 57 -0.07 16.01 -25.79
C ALA A 57 -0.01 15.85 -24.26
N GLU A 58 0.14 17.01 -23.62
CA GLU A 58 -0.36 17.41 -22.31
C GLU A 58 -0.93 16.33 -21.37
N ALA A 59 -0.29 16.27 -20.21
CA ALA A 59 -0.80 15.87 -18.91
C ALA A 59 -2.34 15.91 -18.80
N SER A 60 -2.97 14.74 -18.91
CA SER A 60 -4.33 14.54 -18.43
C SER A 60 -4.30 14.05 -16.99
N THR A 61 -4.41 15.02 -16.09
CA THR A 61 -4.94 14.94 -14.73
C THR A 61 -6.01 13.85 -14.58
N VAL A 62 -5.73 12.85 -13.72
CA VAL A 62 -6.73 12.29 -12.77
C VAL A 62 -5.97 11.85 -11.53
N ASP A 63 -5.92 12.75 -10.56
CA ASP A 63 -5.91 12.45 -9.14
C ASP A 63 -6.92 11.34 -8.82
N ASN A 64 -6.49 10.32 -8.10
CA ASN A 64 -7.40 9.56 -7.25
C ASN A 64 -6.90 9.62 -5.81
N ALA A 65 -7.23 10.75 -5.18
CA ALA A 65 -7.33 10.90 -3.75
C ALA A 65 -8.50 10.03 -3.25
N ALA A 66 -8.20 8.83 -2.74
CA ALA A 66 -9.06 8.10 -1.81
C ALA A 66 -8.27 7.00 -1.10
N ALA A 67 -7.66 7.36 0.03
CA ALA A 67 -7.55 6.54 1.24
C ALA A 67 -6.81 7.37 2.29
N THR A 68 -7.49 8.36 2.87
CA THR A 68 -7.10 8.91 4.16
C THR A 68 -7.09 7.75 5.17
N PRO A 69 -6.00 7.50 5.90
CA PRO A 69 -5.99 6.48 6.94
C PRO A 69 -7.01 6.87 8.03
N PRO A 70 -7.83 5.96 8.56
CA PRO A 70 -8.41 6.18 9.88
C PRO A 70 -7.24 6.22 10.86
N GLN A 71 -6.85 7.43 11.24
CA GLN A 71 -6.05 7.67 12.43
C GLN A 71 -6.81 7.06 13.61
N THR A 72 -6.43 5.85 14.01
CA THR A 72 -6.67 5.42 15.38
C THR A 72 -5.58 6.08 16.21
N THR A 73 -5.95 7.21 16.82
CA THR A 73 -5.28 7.76 18.00
C THR A 73 -5.28 6.68 19.09
N ALA A 74 -4.33 5.75 19.02
CA ALA A 74 -3.87 5.06 20.21
C ALA A 74 -2.99 6.05 20.95
N ILE A 75 -3.54 6.55 22.04
CA ILE A 75 -2.87 7.37 23.04
C ILE A 75 -1.70 6.53 23.57
N GLN A 76 -0.54 6.61 22.93
CA GLN A 76 0.69 6.11 23.50
C GLN A 76 1.12 7.16 24.52
N THR A 77 0.70 6.96 25.77
CA THR A 77 1.30 7.55 26.95
C THR A 77 2.83 7.55 26.76
N PRO A 78 3.50 8.71 26.73
CA PRO A 78 4.93 8.74 26.91
C PRO A 78 5.22 8.18 28.30
N ALA A 79 5.60 6.91 28.36
CA ALA A 79 6.38 6.42 29.49
C ALA A 79 7.67 7.23 29.44
N VAL A 80 7.69 8.34 30.18
CA VAL A 80 8.90 9.10 30.48
C VAL A 80 9.87 8.07 31.09
N PRO A 81 10.95 7.67 30.38
CA PRO A 81 12.03 7.01 31.09
C PRO A 81 12.61 8.11 31.97
N THR A 82 12.30 8.09 33.26
CA THR A 82 12.94 8.94 34.26
C THR A 82 14.44 8.87 34.00
N PRO A 83 15.09 9.96 33.56
CA PRO A 83 16.54 10.03 33.61
C PRO A 83 16.86 9.92 35.09
N VAL A 84 17.43 8.79 35.50
CA VAL A 84 18.01 8.66 36.83
C VAL A 84 19.10 9.71 36.91
N GLU A 85 18.77 10.82 37.58
CA GLU A 85 19.66 11.91 37.89
C GLU A 85 20.91 11.34 38.57
N PRO A 86 22.10 11.52 37.99
CA PRO A 86 23.34 11.21 38.70
C PRO A 86 23.48 12.26 39.79
N ALA A 87 23.12 11.90 41.03
CA ALA A 87 23.25 12.76 42.20
C ALA A 87 24.70 13.31 42.29
N PRO A 88 24.90 14.64 42.19
CA PRO A 88 26.18 15.25 42.39
C PRO A 88 26.34 15.57 43.88
N GLY A 89 27.28 14.88 44.54
CA GLY A 89 27.92 15.35 45.76
C GLY A 89 27.26 14.98 47.09
N ALA A 90 27.90 14.07 47.82
CA ALA A 90 28.00 14.15 49.28
C ALA A 90 29.49 13.96 49.65
N PRO A 91 30.15 14.97 50.26
CA PRO A 91 31.53 14.87 50.70
C PRO A 91 31.60 14.55 52.20
N ASP A 92 31.82 13.29 52.61
CA ASP A 92 32.11 12.93 54.01
C ASP A 92 32.96 11.64 54.03
N ALA A 93 34.30 11.71 54.12
CA ALA A 93 35.06 11.69 55.38
C ALA A 93 34.60 10.62 56.38
N LYS A 94 35.33 9.49 56.46
CA LYS A 94 35.86 8.85 57.69
C LYS A 94 36.17 7.36 57.49
N SER A 95 37.44 7.02 57.32
CA SER A 95 38.17 5.89 57.95
C SER A 95 39.65 5.99 57.61
#